data_AF-A0A672KH71-F1
#
_entry.id   AF-A0A672KH71-F1
#
_cell.length_a   1.000
_cell.length_b   1.000
_cell.length_c   1.000
_cell.angle_alpha   90.00
_cell.angle_beta   90.00
_cell.angle_gamma   90.00
#
_symmetry.space_group_name_H-M   'P 1'
#
loop_
_entity.id
_entity.type
_entity.pdbx_description
1 polymer ?
#
loop_
_entity_poly.entity_id
_entity_poly.type
_entity_poly.pdbx_seq_one_letter_code
_entity_poly.pdbx_strand_id
1 'polypeptide(L)'
;MYAWEISDQLLQLKQDVESCYFAAQTMKMKIQTSFYEAVKKVLLLALAIADLALQMASWKGCVHTLIEKYSNDVSSMPFLIEILTVLPEEVHSRSLRIGANRRSEIIEDLAYYSTTVVTLLVTCAEKSGHDEKMFIKVFRCLGSWFNLGVLDNNFMASNQLLMILFQVLQRDETSTNLHEAASDCVCSALYAIENLAVHMPLAMQLFQGVLSLETAYHMAVAREDLDKVLNYCRIFTELSETFLEMTVRTPGQGMGDLRTLELLLICAGHPQYEVVEISFNFWYRLGENLYKMNDPALHRVFKPYIQRLLHSLARHCQLDPDHVSILPFRIFLFLHMKDSNHSNTSHFFLVLIAFVQ
;
A
#
# COMPACT_ATOMS: atom_id res chain seq x y z
N MET A 1 25.29 -26.59 8.86
CA MET A 1 25.40 -25.31 9.57
C MET A 1 26.32 -24.36 8.80
N TYR A 2 27.62 -24.65 8.67
CA TYR A 2 28.62 -23.78 8.01
C TYR A 2 28.32 -23.32 6.59
N ALA A 3 27.76 -24.18 5.72
CA ALA A 3 27.47 -23.78 4.34
C ALA A 3 26.45 -22.63 4.24
N TRP A 4 25.52 -22.50 5.19
CA TRP A 4 24.57 -21.38 5.20
C TRP A 4 25.26 -20.07 5.56
N GLU A 5 26.07 -20.11 6.62
CA GLU A 5 26.77 -18.95 7.16
C GLU A 5 27.83 -18.43 6.18
N ILE A 6 28.55 -19.34 5.52
CA ILE A 6 29.53 -18.99 4.49
C ILE A 6 28.83 -18.44 3.24
N SER A 7 27.74 -19.05 2.76
CA SER A 7 27.02 -18.49 1.63
C SER A 7 26.38 -17.14 1.95
N ASP A 8 25.86 -16.94 3.17
CA ASP A 8 25.30 -15.66 3.61
C ASP A 8 26.39 -14.59 3.71
N GLN A 9 27.53 -14.91 4.32
CA GLN A 9 28.68 -14.01 4.37
C GLN A 9 29.18 -13.65 2.97
N LEU A 10 29.28 -14.61 2.05
CA LEU A 10 29.70 -14.36 0.67
C LEU A 10 28.71 -13.44 -0.07
N LEU A 11 27.40 -13.62 0.14
CA LEU A 11 26.36 -12.76 -0.44
C LEU A 11 26.33 -11.37 0.22
N GLN A 12 26.65 -11.24 1.51
CA GLN A 12 26.74 -9.96 2.20
C GLN A 12 28.01 -9.19 1.82
N LEU A 13 29.13 -9.89 1.62
CA LEU A 13 30.41 -9.30 1.23
C LEU A 13 30.41 -8.81 -0.22
N LYS A 14 29.59 -9.40 -1.11
CA LYS A 14 29.43 -9.02 -2.53
C LYS A 14 30.77 -8.84 -3.25
N GLN A 15 31.72 -9.74 -2.99
CA GLN A 15 33.12 -9.54 -3.33
C GLN A 15 33.39 -9.64 -4.85
N ASP A 16 32.74 -10.59 -5.52
CA ASP A 16 32.80 -10.79 -6.96
C ASP A 16 31.60 -11.63 -7.46
N VAL A 17 31.38 -11.68 -8.77
CA VAL A 17 30.21 -12.36 -9.37
C VAL A 17 30.27 -13.87 -9.18
N GLU A 18 31.47 -14.46 -9.17
CA GLU A 18 31.66 -15.91 -9.08
C GLU A 18 31.41 -16.39 -7.64
N SER A 19 31.83 -15.62 -6.65
CA SER A 19 31.54 -15.88 -5.24
C SER A 19 30.06 -15.69 -4.89
N CYS A 20 29.39 -14.67 -5.43
CA CYS A 20 27.93 -14.50 -5.30
C CYS A 20 27.16 -15.65 -5.98
N TYR A 21 27.59 -16.07 -7.17
CA TYR A 21 26.97 -17.19 -7.89
C TYR A 21 27.15 -18.51 -7.14
N PHE A 22 28.36 -18.80 -6.66
CA PHE A 22 28.66 -19.97 -5.84
C PHE A 22 27.82 -19.98 -4.56
N ALA A 23 27.70 -18.85 -3.89
CA ALA A 23 26.91 -18.71 -2.68
C ALA A 23 25.41 -18.91 -2.96
N ALA A 24 24.88 -18.30 -4.02
CA ALA A 24 23.48 -18.48 -4.44
C ALA A 24 23.18 -19.93 -4.85
N GLN A 25 24.09 -20.60 -5.56
CA GLN A 25 23.93 -22.00 -5.96
C GLN A 25 24.05 -22.96 -4.78
N THR A 26 24.94 -22.69 -3.84
CA THR A 26 25.10 -23.46 -2.61
C THR A 26 23.88 -23.32 -1.69
N MET A 27 23.34 -22.10 -1.56
CA MET A 27 22.06 -21.87 -0.88
C MET A 27 20.91 -22.61 -1.55
N LYS A 28 20.78 -22.53 -2.87
CA LYS A 28 19.77 -23.26 -3.64
C LYS A 28 19.80 -24.77 -3.33
N MET A 29 20.98 -25.39 -3.36
CA MET A 29 21.15 -26.83 -3.08
C MET A 29 20.78 -27.20 -1.63
N LYS A 30 21.06 -26.30 -0.68
CA LYS A 30 20.75 -26.47 0.74
C LYS A 30 19.26 -26.28 1.05
N ILE A 31 18.58 -25.38 0.35
CA ILE A 31 17.11 -25.20 0.45
C ILE A 31 16.38 -26.46 -0.03
N GLN A 32 16.85 -27.06 -1.14
CA GLN A 32 16.27 -28.28 -1.70
C GLN A 32 16.38 -29.52 -0.78
N THR A 33 17.33 -29.52 0.15
CA THR A 33 17.64 -30.69 0.99
C THR A 33 17.24 -30.54 2.47
N SER A 34 16.86 -29.32 2.94
CA SER A 34 16.66 -29.01 4.36
C SER A 34 15.47 -28.05 4.60
N PHE A 35 14.24 -28.53 4.41
CA PHE A 35 13.04 -27.71 4.14
C PHE A 35 12.38 -27.00 5.34
N TYR A 36 12.67 -27.34 6.60
CA TYR A 36 11.93 -26.79 7.76
C TYR A 36 12.49 -25.45 8.31
N GLU A 37 13.69 -25.03 7.91
CA GLU A 37 14.27 -23.71 8.25
C GLU A 37 14.04 -22.66 7.13
N ALA A 38 13.10 -22.91 6.20
CA ALA A 38 13.15 -22.36 4.85
C ALA A 38 12.52 -20.96 4.63
N VAL A 39 11.58 -20.48 5.45
CA VAL A 39 10.81 -19.25 5.10
C VAL A 39 11.69 -17.99 5.02
N LYS A 40 12.58 -17.76 6.00
CA LYS A 40 13.58 -16.66 5.91
C LYS A 40 14.58 -16.88 4.77
N LYS A 41 14.90 -18.13 4.45
CA LYS A 41 15.94 -18.48 3.46
C LYS A 41 15.45 -18.34 2.02
N VAL A 42 14.16 -18.55 1.77
CA VAL A 42 13.53 -18.33 0.45
C VAL A 42 13.53 -16.85 0.09
N LEU A 43 13.16 -15.97 1.03
CA LEU A 43 13.21 -14.52 0.82
C LEU A 43 14.66 -14.02 0.60
N LEU A 44 15.62 -14.50 1.39
CA LEU A 44 17.03 -14.16 1.21
C LEU A 44 17.56 -14.58 -0.16
N LEU A 45 17.17 -15.76 -0.65
CA LEU A 45 17.56 -16.19 -1.99
C LEU A 45 16.87 -15.34 -3.08
N ALA A 46 15.60 -14.97 -2.90
CA ALA A 46 14.90 -14.10 -3.83
C ALA A 46 15.58 -12.72 -3.92
N LEU A 47 15.94 -12.13 -2.77
CA LEU A 47 16.69 -10.87 -2.67
C LEU A 47 18.07 -10.99 -3.32
N ALA A 48 18.81 -12.08 -3.06
CA ALA A 48 20.12 -12.30 -3.68
C ALA A 48 20.04 -12.40 -5.21
N ILE A 49 18.98 -13.03 -5.73
CA ILE A 49 18.74 -13.11 -7.18
C ILE A 49 18.34 -11.74 -7.75
N ALA A 50 17.49 -10.99 -7.05
CA ALA A 50 17.11 -9.64 -7.46
C ALA A 50 18.33 -8.70 -7.50
N ASP A 51 19.12 -8.65 -6.44
CA ASP A 51 20.36 -7.88 -6.37
C ASP A 51 21.31 -8.22 -7.52
N LEU A 52 21.50 -9.51 -7.78
CA LEU A 52 22.35 -9.99 -8.87
C LEU A 52 21.81 -9.52 -10.23
N ALA A 53 20.51 -9.67 -10.47
CA ALA A 53 19.87 -9.27 -11.73
C ALA A 53 20.00 -7.75 -11.96
N LEU A 54 19.84 -6.94 -10.92
CA LEU A 54 19.92 -5.48 -11.01
C LEU A 54 21.36 -5.00 -11.30
N GLN A 55 22.37 -5.63 -10.70
CA GLN A 55 23.78 -5.31 -10.92
C GLN A 55 24.35 -5.87 -12.23
N MET A 56 23.85 -7.02 -12.69
CA MET A 56 24.35 -7.70 -13.87
C MET A 56 23.76 -7.11 -15.16
N ALA A 57 24.37 -6.05 -15.68
CA ALA A 57 23.94 -5.38 -16.92
C ALA A 57 23.88 -6.29 -18.16
N SER A 58 24.61 -7.41 -18.16
CA SER A 58 24.56 -8.42 -19.22
C SER A 58 23.28 -9.26 -19.19
N TRP A 59 22.58 -9.38 -18.05
CA TRP A 59 21.35 -10.16 -17.92
C TRP A 59 20.11 -9.31 -18.23
N LYS A 60 19.94 -8.97 -19.51
CA LYS A 60 18.74 -8.26 -19.99
C LYS A 60 17.52 -9.18 -19.97
N GLY A 61 16.33 -8.63 -19.67
CA GLY A 61 15.10 -9.41 -19.65
C GLY A 61 15.06 -10.52 -18.60
N CYS A 62 15.66 -10.26 -17.43
CA CYS A 62 15.71 -11.24 -16.33
C CYS A 62 14.31 -11.76 -15.96
N VAL A 63 13.30 -10.88 -15.92
CA VAL A 63 11.89 -11.22 -15.68
C VAL A 63 11.40 -12.28 -16.66
N HIS A 64 11.59 -12.06 -17.97
CA HIS A 64 11.18 -13.03 -18.99
C HIS A 64 11.87 -14.39 -18.78
N THR A 65 13.20 -14.39 -18.60
CA THR A 65 13.96 -15.64 -18.43
C THR A 65 13.55 -16.43 -17.18
N LEU A 66 13.18 -15.74 -16.09
CA LEU A 66 12.71 -16.38 -14.87
C LEU A 66 11.30 -16.96 -15.05
N ILE A 67 10.40 -16.21 -15.68
CA ILE A 67 9.03 -16.66 -15.94
C ILE A 67 9.04 -17.87 -16.88
N GLU A 68 9.74 -17.80 -18.01
CA GLU A 68 9.82 -18.91 -18.97
C GLU A 68 10.35 -20.19 -18.32
N LYS A 69 11.34 -20.06 -17.44
CA LYS A 69 11.98 -21.21 -16.80
C LYS A 69 11.14 -21.85 -15.70
N TYR A 70 10.44 -21.05 -14.90
CA TYR A 70 9.78 -21.54 -13.69
C TYR A 70 8.24 -21.60 -13.79
N SER A 71 7.58 -20.87 -14.70
CA SER A 71 6.11 -20.76 -14.85
C SER A 71 5.35 -22.09 -14.95
N ASN A 72 5.98 -23.13 -15.50
CA ASN A 72 5.34 -24.44 -15.71
C ASN A 72 5.38 -25.34 -14.46
N ASP A 73 6.25 -25.06 -13.49
CA ASP A 73 6.39 -25.85 -12.27
C ASP A 73 5.62 -25.22 -11.10
N VAL A 74 4.52 -25.87 -10.70
CA VAL A 74 3.65 -25.44 -9.59
C VAL A 74 4.43 -25.29 -8.29
N SER A 75 5.45 -26.13 -8.05
CA SER A 75 6.25 -26.07 -6.82
C SER A 75 7.20 -24.87 -6.79
N SER A 76 7.62 -24.39 -7.97
CA SER A 76 8.48 -23.21 -8.12
C SER A 76 7.70 -21.89 -8.10
N MET A 77 6.37 -21.91 -8.28
CA MET A 77 5.53 -20.70 -8.35
C MET A 77 5.65 -19.75 -7.15
N PRO A 78 5.55 -20.23 -5.90
CA PRO A 78 5.64 -19.34 -4.75
C PRO A 78 6.99 -18.61 -4.66
N PHE A 79 8.07 -19.25 -5.12
CA PHE A 79 9.40 -18.66 -5.14
C PHE A 79 9.59 -17.69 -6.31
N LEU A 80 9.07 -18.03 -7.49
CA LEU A 80 9.08 -17.12 -8.64
C LEU A 80 8.38 -15.80 -8.30
N ILE A 81 7.20 -15.86 -7.69
CA ILE A 81 6.48 -14.65 -7.28
C ILE A 81 7.26 -13.87 -6.22
N GLU A 82 7.95 -14.56 -5.31
CA GLU A 82 8.80 -13.87 -4.32
C GLU A 82 9.92 -13.07 -4.99
N ILE A 83 10.60 -13.64 -5.99
CA ILE A 83 11.63 -12.92 -6.78
C ILE A 83 10.99 -11.72 -7.48
N LEU A 84 9.83 -11.91 -8.13
CA LEU A 84 9.13 -10.84 -8.83
C LEU A 84 8.57 -9.77 -7.89
N THR A 85 8.37 -10.08 -6.61
CA THR A 85 7.93 -9.12 -5.59
C THR A 85 9.08 -8.25 -5.10
N VAL A 86 10.22 -8.85 -4.78
CA VAL A 86 11.37 -8.09 -4.24
C VAL A 86 12.18 -7.37 -5.31
N LEU A 87 12.09 -7.80 -6.58
CA LEU A 87 12.85 -7.19 -7.68
C LEU A 87 12.53 -5.69 -7.87
N PRO A 88 11.26 -5.24 -7.95
CA PRO A 88 10.92 -3.81 -7.97
C PRO A 88 11.33 -3.06 -6.69
N GLU A 89 11.21 -3.70 -5.52
CA GLU A 89 11.55 -3.10 -4.22
C GLU A 89 13.05 -2.76 -4.15
N GLU A 90 13.91 -3.61 -4.67
CA GLU A 90 15.35 -3.41 -4.65
C GLU A 90 15.85 -2.34 -5.65
N VAL A 91 15.05 -1.93 -6.65
CA VAL A 91 15.42 -0.86 -7.59
C VAL A 91 15.71 0.46 -6.88
N HIS A 92 14.96 0.74 -5.81
CA HIS A 92 15.07 1.95 -4.99
C HIS A 92 15.85 1.73 -3.68
N SER A 93 16.44 0.54 -3.51
CA SER A 93 17.17 0.18 -2.30
C SER A 93 18.41 1.05 -2.11
N ARG A 94 18.50 1.65 -0.91
CA ARG A 94 19.66 2.47 -0.52
C ARG A 94 20.92 1.63 -0.33
N SER A 95 20.78 0.32 -0.10
CA SER A 95 21.91 -0.59 0.10
C SER A 95 22.61 -0.92 -1.21
N LEU A 96 21.86 -1.01 -2.32
CA LEU A 96 22.35 -1.47 -3.61
C LEU A 96 23.10 -0.39 -4.41
N ARG A 97 22.92 0.89 -4.06
CA ARG A 97 23.64 2.06 -4.61
C ARG A 97 23.75 2.07 -6.15
N ILE A 98 22.68 1.70 -6.84
CA ILE A 98 22.62 1.75 -8.31
C ILE A 98 22.64 3.22 -8.77
N GLY A 99 23.49 3.53 -9.75
CA GLY A 99 23.56 4.85 -10.38
C GLY A 99 22.27 5.20 -11.13
N ALA A 100 21.92 6.50 -11.20
CA ALA A 100 20.66 6.96 -11.77
C ALA A 100 20.38 6.45 -13.19
N ASN A 101 21.37 6.53 -14.09
CA ASN A 101 21.22 6.06 -15.48
C ASN A 101 20.87 4.57 -15.54
N ARG A 102 21.57 3.74 -14.76
CA ARG A 102 21.33 2.31 -14.70
C ARG A 102 19.95 2.00 -14.11
N ARG A 103 19.50 2.78 -13.12
CA ARG A 103 18.16 2.63 -12.54
C ARG A 103 17.08 2.91 -13.59
N SER A 104 17.23 3.97 -14.39
CA SER A 104 16.31 4.28 -15.48
C SER A 104 16.22 3.14 -16.50
N GLU A 105 17.37 2.59 -16.94
CA GLU A 105 17.39 1.42 -17.84
C GLU A 105 16.65 0.21 -17.26
N ILE A 106 16.82 -0.05 -15.96
CA ILE A 106 16.14 -1.16 -15.27
C ILE A 106 14.63 -0.91 -15.23
N ILE A 107 14.20 0.31 -14.87
CA ILE A 107 12.78 0.65 -14.81
C ILE A 107 12.12 0.49 -16.19
N GLU A 108 12.81 0.90 -17.26
CA GLU A 108 12.33 0.71 -18.65
C GLU A 108 12.24 -0.78 -19.02
N ASP A 109 13.25 -1.60 -18.67
CA ASP A 109 13.23 -3.05 -18.92
C ASP A 109 12.09 -3.74 -18.13
N LEU A 110 11.89 -3.36 -16.86
CA LEU A 110 10.80 -3.88 -16.03
C LEU A 110 9.43 -3.44 -16.59
N ALA A 111 9.28 -2.19 -17.01
CA ALA A 111 8.06 -1.71 -17.65
C ALA A 111 7.73 -2.49 -18.91
N TYR A 112 8.73 -2.86 -19.71
CA TYR A 112 8.54 -3.69 -20.91
C TYR A 112 7.96 -5.08 -20.58
N TYR A 113 8.39 -5.71 -19.48
CA TYR A 113 7.91 -7.04 -19.07
C TYR A 113 6.74 -7.03 -18.07
N SER A 114 6.22 -5.85 -17.69
CA SER A 114 5.15 -5.71 -16.70
C SER A 114 3.87 -6.49 -17.07
N THR A 115 3.48 -6.45 -18.35
CA THR A 115 2.30 -7.16 -18.87
C THR A 115 2.45 -8.68 -18.71
N THR A 116 3.65 -9.21 -18.92
CA THR A 116 3.95 -10.65 -18.73
C THR A 116 3.80 -11.06 -17.27
N VAL A 117 4.26 -10.22 -16.34
CA VAL A 117 4.12 -10.45 -14.90
C VAL A 117 2.66 -10.43 -14.49
N VAL A 118 1.90 -9.41 -14.90
CA VAL A 118 0.47 -9.33 -14.58
C VAL A 118 -0.29 -10.54 -15.15
N THR A 119 0.03 -10.99 -16.36
CA THR A 119 -0.59 -12.18 -16.97
C THR A 119 -0.28 -13.46 -16.16
N LEU A 120 0.95 -13.59 -15.67
CA LEU A 120 1.32 -14.67 -14.76
C LEU A 120 0.49 -14.60 -13.47
N LEU A 121 0.37 -13.42 -12.87
CA LEU A 121 -0.39 -13.21 -11.63
C LEU A 121 -1.89 -13.54 -11.80
N VAL A 122 -2.51 -13.19 -12.94
CA VAL A 122 -3.87 -13.60 -13.28
C VAL A 122 -3.97 -15.13 -13.33
N THR A 123 -3.05 -15.77 -14.06
CA THR A 123 -3.01 -17.23 -14.19
C THR A 123 -2.84 -17.92 -12.84
N CYS A 124 -2.04 -17.34 -11.95
CA CYS A 124 -1.89 -17.81 -10.58
C CYS A 124 -3.19 -17.69 -9.80
N ALA A 125 -3.83 -16.52 -9.80
CA ALA A 125 -5.11 -16.32 -9.11
C ALA A 125 -6.21 -17.29 -9.58
N GLU A 126 -6.27 -17.59 -10.88
CA GLU A 126 -7.24 -18.54 -11.46
C GLU A 126 -6.96 -19.99 -11.04
N LYS A 127 -5.69 -20.42 -11.09
CA LYS A 127 -5.30 -21.82 -10.76
C LYS A 127 -5.36 -22.11 -9.26
N SER A 128 -5.25 -21.08 -8.42
CA SER A 128 -5.15 -21.24 -6.96
C SER A 128 -6.47 -21.54 -6.27
N GLY A 129 -7.62 -21.33 -6.91
CA GLY A 129 -8.95 -21.60 -6.33
C GLY A 129 -9.19 -20.84 -5.03
N HIS A 130 -8.95 -21.50 -3.88
CA HIS A 130 -9.11 -20.96 -2.53
C HIS A 130 -7.81 -20.89 -1.71
N ASP A 131 -6.64 -21.05 -2.33
CA ASP A 131 -5.36 -20.93 -1.60
C ASP A 131 -5.04 -19.47 -1.24
N GLU A 132 -5.44 -19.05 -0.04
CA GLU A 132 -5.19 -17.70 0.47
C GLU A 132 -3.70 -17.33 0.47
N LYS A 133 -2.79 -18.29 0.72
CA LYS A 133 -1.35 -18.00 0.75
C LYS A 133 -0.84 -17.57 -0.60
N MET A 134 -1.40 -18.13 -1.67
CA MET A 134 -1.05 -17.74 -3.03
C MET A 134 -1.65 -16.39 -3.39
N PHE A 135 -2.89 -16.09 -2.97
CA PHE A 135 -3.46 -14.75 -3.15
C PHE A 135 -2.65 -13.66 -2.45
N ILE A 136 -2.18 -13.90 -1.21
CA ILE A 136 -1.30 -12.97 -0.50
C ILE A 136 -0.04 -12.67 -1.32
N LYS A 137 0.60 -13.71 -1.88
CA LYS A 137 1.80 -13.53 -2.74
C LYS A 137 1.46 -12.75 -4.01
N VAL A 138 0.33 -13.06 -4.64
CA VAL A 138 -0.13 -12.36 -5.86
C VAL A 138 -0.37 -10.87 -5.58
N PHE A 139 -1.06 -10.51 -4.51
CA PHE A 139 -1.35 -9.11 -4.18
C PHE A 139 -0.12 -8.34 -3.73
N ARG A 140 0.80 -8.96 -2.97
CA ARG A 140 2.07 -8.32 -2.62
C ARG A 140 2.93 -8.05 -3.85
N CYS A 141 3.03 -9.03 -4.75
CA CYS A 141 3.71 -8.83 -6.03
C CYS A 141 3.06 -7.70 -6.82
N LEU A 142 1.73 -7.71 -6.96
CA LEU A 142 1.03 -6.66 -7.69
C LEU A 142 1.26 -5.26 -7.09
N GLY A 143 1.16 -5.12 -5.77
CA GLY A 143 1.42 -3.87 -5.05
C GLY A 143 2.85 -3.35 -5.23
N SER A 144 3.84 -4.26 -5.18
CA SER A 144 5.26 -3.92 -5.44
C SER A 144 5.46 -3.32 -6.85
N TRP A 145 4.79 -3.87 -7.86
CA TRP A 145 4.85 -3.36 -9.24
C TRP A 145 4.08 -2.03 -9.41
N PHE A 146 2.98 -1.82 -8.67
CA PHE A 146 2.33 -0.51 -8.60
C PHE A 146 3.27 0.56 -8.00
N ASN A 147 3.96 0.24 -6.89
CA ASN A 147 4.88 1.17 -6.23
C ASN A 147 6.07 1.56 -7.12
N LEU A 148 6.48 0.70 -8.05
CA LEU A 148 7.52 1.03 -9.04
C LEU A 148 7.01 1.97 -10.15
N GLY A 149 5.68 2.07 -10.35
CA GLY A 149 5.08 2.97 -11.34
C GLY A 149 5.19 2.49 -12.79
N VAL A 150 5.32 1.17 -13.01
CA VAL A 150 5.60 0.59 -14.34
C VAL A 150 4.40 -0.13 -14.99
N LEU A 151 3.26 -0.21 -14.31
CA LEU A 151 2.07 -0.90 -14.80
C LEU A 151 1.28 -0.02 -15.78
N ASP A 152 0.78 -0.63 -16.87
CA ASP A 152 -0.10 0.07 -17.81
C ASP A 152 -1.50 0.28 -17.20
N ASN A 153 -1.94 1.53 -17.15
CA ASN A 153 -3.14 1.93 -16.44
C ASN A 153 -4.43 1.45 -17.12
N ASN A 154 -4.46 1.45 -18.46
CA ASN A 154 -5.65 1.03 -19.21
C ASN A 154 -5.82 -0.49 -19.12
N PHE A 155 -4.71 -1.21 -19.21
CA PHE A 155 -4.67 -2.65 -19.01
C PHE A 155 -5.09 -3.01 -17.59
N MET A 156 -4.55 -2.33 -16.56
CA MET A 156 -4.91 -2.59 -15.17
C MET A 156 -6.38 -2.26 -14.87
N ALA A 157 -6.93 -1.17 -15.42
CA ALA A 157 -8.33 -0.78 -15.22
C ALA A 157 -9.32 -1.85 -15.71
N SER A 158 -8.97 -2.63 -16.72
CA SER A 158 -9.80 -3.72 -17.24
C SER A 158 -9.39 -5.10 -16.71
N ASN A 159 -8.41 -5.16 -15.81
CA ASN A 159 -7.83 -6.42 -15.36
C ASN A 159 -8.68 -7.10 -14.28
N GLN A 160 -8.83 -8.41 -14.41
CA GLN A 160 -9.57 -9.25 -13.45
C GLN A 160 -8.96 -9.25 -12.05
N LEU A 161 -7.65 -9.01 -11.89
CA LEU A 161 -7.01 -8.92 -10.57
C LEU A 161 -7.61 -7.80 -9.72
N LEU A 162 -7.91 -6.63 -10.29
CA LEU A 162 -8.57 -5.55 -9.52
C LEU A 162 -9.96 -5.99 -9.06
N MET A 163 -10.72 -6.68 -9.91
CA MET A 163 -12.04 -7.20 -9.52
C MET A 163 -11.94 -8.22 -8.39
N ILE A 164 -11.01 -9.18 -8.47
CA ILE A 164 -10.76 -10.17 -7.43
C ILE A 164 -10.35 -9.49 -6.13
N LEU A 165 -9.52 -8.45 -6.20
CA LEU A 165 -9.01 -7.71 -5.05
C LEU A 165 -10.16 -7.07 -4.25
N PHE A 166 -11.08 -6.36 -4.91
CA PHE A 166 -12.26 -5.82 -4.23
C PHE A 166 -13.23 -6.91 -3.76
N GLN A 167 -13.38 -8.02 -4.49
CA GLN A 167 -14.20 -9.15 -4.01
C GLN A 167 -13.66 -9.76 -2.72
N VAL A 168 -12.33 -9.89 -2.60
CA VAL A 168 -11.68 -10.39 -1.37
C VAL A 168 -11.92 -9.43 -0.20
N LEU A 169 -11.83 -8.11 -0.44
CA LEU A 169 -12.11 -7.08 0.56
C LEU A 169 -13.59 -6.98 0.96
N GLN A 170 -14.52 -7.45 0.12
CA GLN A 170 -15.95 -7.47 0.45
C GLN A 170 -16.39 -8.72 1.23
N ARG A 171 -15.62 -9.81 1.14
CA ARG A 171 -15.94 -11.09 1.78
C ARG A 171 -15.58 -11.04 3.27
N ASP A 172 -16.55 -11.38 4.09
CA ASP A 172 -16.43 -11.37 5.54
C ASP A 172 -15.56 -12.54 6.04
N GLU A 173 -15.54 -13.66 5.31
CA GLU A 173 -14.76 -14.85 5.63
C GLU A 173 -13.25 -14.71 5.36
N THR A 174 -12.83 -13.65 4.67
CA THR A 174 -11.42 -13.40 4.35
C THR A 174 -10.58 -13.29 5.61
N SER A 175 -9.47 -14.02 5.68
CA SER A 175 -8.53 -13.93 6.81
C SER A 175 -7.84 -12.56 6.91
N THR A 176 -7.41 -12.19 8.11
CA THR A 176 -6.72 -10.90 8.36
C THR A 176 -5.49 -10.70 7.47
N ASN A 177 -4.67 -11.74 7.28
CA ASN A 177 -3.46 -11.67 6.45
C ASN A 177 -3.77 -11.41 4.97
N LEU A 178 -4.82 -12.06 4.45
CA LEU A 178 -5.25 -11.87 3.06
C LEU A 178 -5.91 -10.50 2.88
N HIS A 179 -6.69 -10.06 3.87
CA HIS A 179 -7.31 -8.74 3.87
C HIS A 179 -6.25 -7.61 3.90
N GLU A 180 -5.22 -7.74 4.74
CA GLU A 180 -4.10 -6.80 4.80
C GLU A 180 -3.35 -6.74 3.46
N ALA A 181 -2.97 -7.88 2.90
CA ALA A 181 -2.28 -7.93 1.61
C ALA A 181 -3.10 -7.32 0.46
N ALA A 182 -4.42 -7.53 0.45
CA ALA A 182 -5.30 -6.89 -0.53
C ALA A 182 -5.39 -5.37 -0.28
N SER A 183 -5.51 -4.94 0.98
CA SER A 183 -5.61 -3.53 1.37
C SER A 183 -4.36 -2.75 0.98
N ASP A 184 -3.17 -3.29 1.29
CA ASP A 184 -1.89 -2.70 0.90
C ASP A 184 -1.79 -2.56 -0.62
N CYS A 185 -2.26 -3.55 -1.37
CA CYS A 185 -2.26 -3.49 -2.83
C CYS A 185 -3.22 -2.42 -3.38
N VAL A 186 -4.39 -2.18 -2.76
CA VAL A 186 -5.27 -1.04 -3.13
C VAL A 186 -4.55 0.27 -2.87
N CYS A 187 -3.95 0.43 -1.69
CA CYS A 187 -3.25 1.65 -1.34
C CYS A 187 -2.08 1.92 -2.30
N SER A 188 -1.29 0.90 -2.65
CA SER A 188 -0.26 1.01 -3.69
C SER A 188 -0.82 1.43 -5.05
N ALA A 189 -1.97 0.89 -5.46
CA ALA A 189 -2.60 1.25 -6.73
C ALA A 189 -3.13 2.70 -6.74
N LEU A 190 -3.69 3.17 -5.61
CA LEU A 190 -4.14 4.55 -5.42
C LEU A 190 -2.97 5.53 -5.39
N TYR A 191 -1.90 5.19 -4.66
CA TYR A 191 -0.69 6.01 -4.54
C TYR A 191 0.05 6.13 -5.88
N ALA A 192 0.02 5.09 -6.73
CA ALA A 192 0.62 5.10 -8.05
C ALA A 192 -0.05 6.09 -9.03
N ILE A 193 -1.22 6.63 -8.70
CA ILE A 193 -1.90 7.65 -9.52
C ILE A 193 -1.29 9.03 -9.22
N GLU A 194 -0.18 9.35 -9.90
CA GLU A 194 0.45 10.68 -9.77
C GLU A 194 -0.32 11.76 -10.55
N ASN A 195 -0.85 11.42 -11.74
CA ASN A 195 -1.61 12.33 -12.59
C ASN A 195 -2.96 11.74 -13.02
N LEU A 196 -4.04 12.25 -12.42
CA LEU A 196 -5.41 11.82 -12.68
C LEU A 196 -5.82 11.91 -14.16
N ALA A 197 -5.30 12.89 -14.91
CA ALA A 197 -5.65 13.06 -16.32
C ALA A 197 -5.12 11.91 -17.20
N VAL A 198 -3.98 11.33 -16.83
CA VAL A 198 -3.35 10.22 -17.56
C VAL A 198 -3.94 8.87 -17.11
N HIS A 199 -4.31 8.75 -15.83
CA HIS A 199 -4.71 7.49 -15.22
C HIS A 199 -6.23 7.36 -15.01
N MET A 200 -7.03 8.16 -15.71
CA MET A 200 -8.47 8.29 -15.50
C MET A 200 -9.23 6.95 -15.45
N PRO A 201 -8.99 5.95 -16.34
CA PRO A 201 -9.71 4.69 -16.29
C PRO A 201 -9.42 3.89 -15.02
N LEU A 202 -8.16 3.79 -14.61
CA LEU A 202 -7.76 3.10 -13.39
C LEU A 202 -8.30 3.82 -12.15
N ALA A 203 -8.17 5.14 -12.13
CA ALA A 203 -8.67 5.99 -11.06
C ALA A 203 -10.18 5.79 -10.86
N MET A 204 -10.96 5.72 -11.94
CA MET A 204 -12.41 5.50 -11.86
C MET A 204 -12.77 4.13 -11.29
N GLN A 205 -12.04 3.08 -11.67
CA GLN A 205 -12.26 1.72 -11.16
C GLN A 205 -11.91 1.61 -9.68
N LEU A 206 -10.77 2.17 -9.25
CA LEU A 206 -10.39 2.20 -7.85
C LEU A 206 -11.38 3.03 -7.02
N PHE A 207 -11.81 4.19 -7.53
CA PHE A 207 -12.79 5.04 -6.85
C PHE A 207 -14.11 4.29 -6.60
N GLN A 208 -14.68 3.66 -7.63
CA GLN A 208 -15.91 2.88 -7.51
C GLN A 208 -15.73 1.65 -6.62
N GLY A 209 -14.60 0.96 -6.74
CA GLY A 209 -14.26 -0.21 -5.94
C GLY A 209 -14.20 0.11 -4.45
N VAL A 210 -13.51 1.19 -4.07
CA VAL A 210 -13.40 1.59 -2.66
C VAL A 210 -14.75 2.02 -2.07
N LEU A 211 -15.56 2.79 -2.82
CA LEU A 211 -16.91 3.17 -2.36
C LEU A 211 -17.81 1.97 -2.06
N SER A 212 -17.59 0.83 -2.74
CA SER A 212 -18.36 -0.40 -2.50
C SER A 212 -18.02 -1.13 -1.19
N LEU A 213 -16.94 -0.72 -0.50
CA LEU A 213 -16.45 -1.38 0.72
C LEU A 213 -17.16 -0.91 2.00
N GLU A 214 -18.02 0.11 1.94
CA GLU A 214 -18.74 0.65 3.10
C GLU A 214 -19.51 -0.43 3.88
N THR A 215 -20.23 -1.30 3.17
CA THR A 215 -20.97 -2.41 3.79
C THR A 215 -20.03 -3.38 4.52
N ALA A 216 -18.87 -3.69 3.91
CA ALA A 216 -17.89 -4.59 4.48
C ALA A 216 -17.18 -3.99 5.70
N TYR A 217 -16.92 -2.68 5.68
CA TYR A 217 -16.48 -1.93 6.85
C TYR A 217 -17.45 -2.07 8.02
N HIS A 218 -18.75 -1.84 7.80
CA HIS A 218 -19.76 -1.97 8.86
C HIS A 218 -19.86 -3.40 9.41
N MET A 219 -19.71 -4.42 8.56
CA MET A 219 -19.64 -5.81 9.03
C MET A 219 -18.42 -6.05 9.92
N ALA A 220 -17.24 -5.54 9.54
CA ALA A 220 -16.03 -5.64 10.37
C ALA A 220 -16.19 -4.95 11.73
N VAL A 221 -16.79 -3.75 11.77
CA VAL A 221 -17.12 -3.06 13.02
C VAL A 221 -18.08 -3.88 13.87
N ALA A 222 -19.13 -4.45 13.28
CA ALA A 222 -20.11 -5.27 14.00
C ALA A 222 -19.52 -6.57 14.57
N ARG A 223 -18.45 -7.08 13.96
CA ARG A 223 -17.70 -8.26 14.41
C ARG A 223 -16.53 -7.93 15.35
N GLU A 224 -16.33 -6.65 15.66
CA GLU A 224 -15.19 -6.17 16.46
C GLU A 224 -13.82 -6.56 15.85
N ASP A 225 -13.75 -6.72 14.53
CA ASP A 225 -12.52 -7.03 13.78
C ASP A 225 -11.72 -5.74 13.53
N LEU A 226 -10.99 -5.29 14.56
CA LEU A 226 -10.23 -4.04 14.52
C LEU A 226 -9.18 -4.03 13.40
N ASP A 227 -8.56 -5.17 13.08
CA ASP A 227 -7.54 -5.26 12.03
C ASP A 227 -8.14 -4.90 10.65
N LYS A 228 -9.32 -5.45 10.31
CA LYS A 228 -10.03 -5.08 9.08
C LYS A 228 -10.50 -3.64 9.10
N VAL A 229 -11.02 -3.15 10.24
CA VAL A 229 -11.45 -1.76 10.40
C VAL A 229 -10.31 -0.78 10.11
N LEU A 230 -9.11 -1.02 10.66
CA LEU A 230 -7.92 -0.22 10.42
C LEU A 230 -7.52 -0.27 8.94
N ASN A 231 -7.56 -1.45 8.32
CA ASN A 231 -7.26 -1.63 6.90
C ASN A 231 -8.20 -0.84 5.99
N TYR A 232 -9.52 -0.90 6.20
CA TYR A 232 -10.47 -0.09 5.45
C TYR A 232 -10.24 1.41 5.66
N CYS A 233 -9.96 1.84 6.88
CA CYS A 233 -9.70 3.25 7.16
C CYS A 233 -8.45 3.77 6.41
N ARG A 234 -7.40 2.94 6.28
CA ARG A 234 -6.24 3.24 5.42
C ARG A 234 -6.65 3.40 3.97
N ILE A 235 -7.44 2.47 3.42
CA ILE A 235 -7.92 2.55 2.04
C ILE A 235 -8.75 3.82 1.80
N PHE A 236 -9.69 4.15 2.70
CA PHE A 236 -10.53 5.34 2.58
C PHE A 236 -9.71 6.64 2.68
N THR A 237 -8.69 6.64 3.54
CA THR A 237 -7.76 7.77 3.67
C THR A 237 -6.94 7.94 2.41
N GLU A 238 -6.33 6.87 1.90
CA GLU A 238 -5.54 6.90 0.66
C GLU A 238 -6.39 7.36 -0.53
N LEU A 239 -7.63 6.86 -0.65
CA LEU A 239 -8.57 7.33 -1.67
C LEU A 239 -8.78 8.84 -1.57
N SER A 240 -9.05 9.34 -0.37
CA SER A 240 -9.29 10.76 -0.15
C SER A 240 -8.05 11.60 -0.46
N GLU A 241 -6.85 11.10 -0.17
CA GLU A 241 -5.59 11.75 -0.53
C GLU A 241 -5.35 11.79 -2.05
N THR A 242 -5.53 10.67 -2.76
CA THR A 242 -5.39 10.60 -4.22
C THR A 242 -6.32 11.57 -4.94
N PHE A 243 -7.56 11.71 -4.46
CA PHE A 243 -8.60 12.55 -5.09
C PHE A 243 -8.78 13.92 -4.41
N LEU A 244 -7.84 14.33 -3.55
CA LEU A 244 -7.92 15.59 -2.81
C LEU A 244 -8.07 16.80 -3.74
N GLU A 245 -7.27 16.85 -4.81
CA GLU A 245 -7.30 17.95 -5.78
C GLU A 245 -8.69 18.09 -6.44
N MET A 246 -9.31 16.97 -6.82
CA MET A 246 -10.65 16.96 -7.43
C MET A 246 -11.74 17.29 -6.43
N THR A 247 -11.62 16.80 -5.20
CA THR A 247 -12.52 17.12 -4.09
C THR A 247 -12.58 18.63 -3.86
N VAL A 248 -11.42 19.30 -3.91
CA VAL A 248 -11.31 20.74 -3.70
C VAL A 248 -11.71 21.54 -4.95
N ARG A 249 -11.34 21.13 -6.16
CA ARG A 249 -11.63 21.87 -7.41
C ARG A 249 -13.07 21.76 -7.87
N THR A 250 -13.67 20.57 -7.75
CA THR A 250 -15.03 20.28 -8.22
C THR A 250 -15.81 19.51 -7.15
N PRO A 251 -16.09 20.13 -5.99
CA PRO A 251 -16.74 19.44 -4.88
C PRO A 251 -18.14 18.95 -5.27
N GLY A 252 -18.42 17.68 -4.97
CA GLY A 252 -19.69 17.02 -5.24
C GLY A 252 -19.88 16.56 -6.69
N GLN A 253 -18.87 16.66 -7.56
CA GLN A 253 -18.97 16.26 -8.97
C GLN A 253 -17.88 15.26 -9.36
N GLY A 254 -18.27 14.20 -10.08
CA GLY A 254 -17.34 13.21 -10.61
C GLY A 254 -16.49 12.57 -9.51
N MET A 255 -15.16 12.68 -9.62
CA MET A 255 -14.20 12.19 -8.62
C MET A 255 -14.01 13.16 -7.43
N GLY A 256 -14.63 14.34 -7.46
CA GLY A 256 -14.74 15.23 -6.29
C GLY A 256 -15.99 14.95 -5.45
N ASP A 257 -16.64 13.81 -5.65
CA ASP A 257 -17.80 13.37 -4.87
C ASP A 257 -17.46 13.29 -3.37
N LEU A 258 -18.26 13.98 -2.56
CA LEU A 258 -18.03 14.15 -1.13
C LEU A 258 -18.35 12.91 -0.30
N ARG A 259 -18.86 11.83 -0.92
CA ARG A 259 -18.96 10.51 -0.29
C ARG A 259 -17.62 9.98 0.22
N THR A 260 -16.50 10.42 -0.37
CA THR A 260 -15.14 10.12 0.16
C THR A 260 -14.95 10.65 1.58
N LEU A 261 -15.42 11.87 1.86
CA LEU A 261 -15.39 12.46 3.20
C LEU A 261 -16.35 11.76 4.15
N GLU A 262 -17.50 11.31 3.66
CA GLU A 262 -18.46 10.55 4.47
C GLU A 262 -17.85 9.24 4.98
N LEU A 263 -17.10 8.51 4.15
CA LEU A 263 -16.38 7.30 4.58
C LEU A 263 -15.40 7.60 5.72
N LEU A 264 -14.65 8.70 5.64
CA LEU A 264 -13.75 9.11 6.72
C LEU A 264 -14.50 9.53 7.99
N LEU A 265 -15.66 10.16 7.86
CA LEU A 265 -16.50 10.52 9.00
C LEU A 265 -17.15 9.29 9.65
N ILE A 266 -17.48 8.26 8.87
CA ILE A 266 -17.91 6.95 9.38
C ILE A 266 -16.77 6.35 10.23
N CYS A 267 -15.53 6.35 9.72
CA CYS A 267 -14.37 5.92 10.50
C CYS A 267 -14.14 6.76 11.76
N ALA A 268 -14.36 8.08 11.69
CA ALA A 268 -14.22 8.97 12.85
C ALA A 268 -15.24 8.66 13.96
N GLY A 269 -16.39 8.09 13.61
CA GLY A 269 -17.43 7.67 14.55
C GLY A 269 -17.12 6.36 15.28
N HIS A 270 -16.09 5.62 14.88
CA HIS A 270 -15.66 4.39 15.55
C HIS A 270 -15.15 4.69 16.97
N PRO A 271 -15.40 3.84 17.99
CA PRO A 271 -15.03 4.16 19.37
C PRO A 271 -13.52 4.13 19.65
N GLN A 272 -12.75 3.31 18.92
CA GLN A 272 -11.29 3.24 19.02
C GLN A 272 -10.65 4.42 18.28
N TYR A 273 -9.86 5.22 18.98
CA TYR A 273 -9.24 6.44 18.44
C TYR A 273 -8.17 6.15 17.40
N GLU A 274 -7.57 4.96 17.44
CA GLU A 274 -6.55 4.52 16.49
C GLU A 274 -7.08 4.50 15.05
N VAL A 275 -8.40 4.33 14.88
CA VAL A 275 -9.06 4.35 13.58
C VAL A 275 -9.10 5.78 13.03
N VAL A 276 -9.54 6.76 13.81
CA VAL A 276 -9.65 8.15 13.32
C VAL A 276 -8.29 8.79 13.08
N GLU A 277 -7.27 8.44 13.88
CA GLU A 277 -5.89 8.96 13.78
C GLU A 277 -5.29 8.74 12.39
N ILE A 278 -5.62 7.63 11.72
CA ILE A 278 -5.14 7.30 10.37
C ILE A 278 -5.44 8.44 9.37
N SER A 279 -6.61 9.06 9.49
CA SER A 279 -7.09 10.08 8.53
C SER A 279 -6.55 11.49 8.78
N PHE A 280 -5.78 11.73 9.86
CA PHE A 280 -5.39 13.09 10.26
C PHE A 280 -4.55 13.83 9.22
N ASN A 281 -3.64 13.12 8.53
CA ASN A 281 -2.81 13.72 7.49
C ASN A 281 -3.66 14.24 6.32
N PHE A 282 -4.66 13.47 5.88
CA PHE A 282 -5.61 13.91 4.88
C PHE A 282 -6.33 15.20 5.30
N TRP A 283 -6.91 15.22 6.51
CA TRP A 283 -7.65 16.40 6.99
C TRP A 283 -6.74 17.63 7.05
N TYR A 284 -5.47 17.46 7.44
CA TYR A 284 -4.46 18.52 7.42
C TYR A 284 -4.25 19.09 6.02
N ARG A 285 -3.99 18.21 5.04
CA ARG A 285 -3.79 18.61 3.64
C ARG A 285 -5.04 19.26 3.06
N LEU A 286 -6.24 18.78 3.39
CA LEU A 286 -7.50 19.39 2.98
C LEU A 286 -7.63 20.82 3.52
N GLY A 287 -7.42 21.01 4.83
CA GLY A 287 -7.46 22.33 5.46
C GLY A 287 -6.46 23.32 4.83
N GLU A 288 -5.24 22.86 4.54
CA GLU A 288 -4.21 23.67 3.88
C GLU A 288 -4.64 24.11 2.46
N ASN A 289 -5.20 23.19 1.66
CA ASN A 289 -5.66 23.49 0.31
C ASN A 289 -6.85 24.48 0.32
N LEU A 290 -7.82 24.26 1.20
CA LEU A 290 -8.97 25.17 1.35
C LEU A 290 -8.54 26.56 1.82
N TYR A 291 -7.53 26.64 2.69
CA TYR A 291 -7.01 27.91 3.18
C TYR A 291 -6.31 28.68 2.06
N LYS A 292 -5.47 28.00 1.27
CA LYS A 292 -4.77 28.58 0.12
C LYS A 292 -5.72 29.14 -0.95
N MET A 293 -6.86 28.49 -1.18
CA MET A 293 -7.85 28.98 -2.17
C MET A 293 -8.60 30.23 -1.71
N ASN A 294 -8.78 30.41 -0.39
CA ASN A 294 -9.45 31.56 0.21
C ASN A 294 -10.82 31.90 -0.41
N ASP A 295 -11.62 30.87 -0.74
CA ASP A 295 -12.96 31.01 -1.32
C ASP A 295 -14.07 30.71 -0.29
N PRO A 296 -14.84 31.73 0.17
CA PRO A 296 -15.92 31.56 1.14
C PRO A 296 -17.08 30.68 0.65
N ALA A 297 -17.29 30.53 -0.65
CA ALA A 297 -18.31 29.63 -1.18
C ALA A 297 -17.86 28.16 -1.02
N LEU A 298 -16.60 27.88 -1.32
CA LEU A 298 -16.00 26.57 -1.13
C LEU A 298 -15.99 26.18 0.36
N HIS A 299 -15.60 27.10 1.25
CA HIS A 299 -15.59 26.84 2.69
C HIS A 299 -16.97 26.44 3.25
N ARG A 300 -18.04 27.04 2.72
CA ARG A 300 -19.42 26.68 3.10
C ARG A 300 -19.78 25.24 2.75
N VAL A 301 -19.22 24.68 1.68
CA VAL A 301 -19.44 23.28 1.28
C VAL A 301 -18.82 22.31 2.29
N PHE A 302 -17.58 22.58 2.73
CA PHE A 302 -16.85 21.69 3.65
C PHE A 302 -17.18 21.89 5.13
N LYS A 303 -17.70 23.06 5.52
CA LYS A 303 -18.10 23.39 6.91
C LYS A 303 -18.87 22.28 7.64
N PRO A 304 -19.95 21.69 7.09
CA PRO A 304 -20.70 20.64 7.78
C PRO A 304 -19.87 19.37 8.05
N TYR A 305 -18.96 19.01 7.14
CA TYR A 305 -18.08 17.85 7.30
C TYR A 305 -17.06 18.08 8.41
N ILE A 306 -16.44 19.28 8.44
CA ILE A 306 -15.51 19.67 9.49
C ILE A 306 -16.19 19.71 10.86
N GLN A 307 -17.42 20.22 10.95
CA GLN A 307 -18.17 20.25 12.21
C GLN A 307 -18.47 18.83 12.72
N ARG A 308 -18.83 17.89 11.84
CA ARG A 308 -19.04 16.47 12.19
C ARG A 308 -17.75 15.78 12.63
N LEU A 309 -16.63 16.09 11.98
CA LEU A 309 -15.31 15.60 12.40
C LEU A 309 -14.99 16.12 13.81
N LEU A 310 -15.10 17.42 14.05
CA LEU A 310 -14.83 18.02 15.36
C LEU A 310 -15.73 17.44 16.46
N HIS A 311 -17.00 17.16 16.16
CA HIS A 311 -17.90 16.49 17.09
C HIS A 311 -17.39 15.08 17.45
N SER A 312 -16.94 14.31 16.46
CA SER A 312 -16.39 12.97 16.66
C SER A 312 -15.08 13.03 17.47
N LEU A 313 -14.18 13.95 17.13
CA LEU A 313 -12.94 14.17 17.87
C LEU A 313 -13.21 14.57 19.32
N ALA A 314 -14.18 15.45 19.57
CA ALA A 314 -14.55 15.85 20.92
C ALA A 314 -15.00 14.65 21.79
N ARG A 315 -15.68 13.67 21.18
CA ARG A 315 -16.05 12.42 21.88
C ARG A 315 -14.84 11.56 22.19
N HIS A 316 -13.88 11.44 21.26
CA HIS A 316 -12.61 10.71 21.47
C HIS A 316 -11.71 11.30 22.56
N CYS A 317 -11.97 12.53 22.98
CA CYS A 317 -11.19 13.22 24.01
C CYS A 317 -11.77 13.05 25.42
N GLN A 318 -12.93 12.41 25.52
CA GLN A 318 -13.54 12.12 26.81
C GLN A 318 -12.70 11.06 27.49
N LEU A 319 -12.26 11.36 28.72
CA LEU A 319 -11.61 10.39 29.57
C LEU A 319 -12.65 9.42 30.10
N ASP A 320 -12.22 8.18 30.38
CA ASP A 320 -13.05 7.25 31.13
C ASP A 320 -13.47 7.89 32.47
N PRO A 321 -14.72 7.70 32.92
CA PRO A 321 -15.22 8.31 34.16
C PRO A 321 -14.35 8.01 35.40
N ASP A 322 -13.61 6.90 35.36
CA ASP A 322 -12.77 6.39 36.44
C ASP A 322 -11.28 6.73 36.28
N HIS A 323 -10.91 7.54 35.28
CA HIS A 323 -9.50 7.84 34.98
C HIS A 323 -8.92 8.94 35.92
N VAL A 324 -7.95 8.57 36.75
CA VAL A 324 -7.29 9.45 37.74
C VAL A 324 -5.94 10.01 37.22
N SER A 325 -5.52 9.70 36.00
CA SER A 325 -4.22 10.17 35.45
C SER A 325 -4.22 10.41 33.94
N ILE A 326 -3.19 11.14 33.50
CA ILE A 326 -3.01 11.93 32.26
C ILE A 326 -3.42 11.22 30.96
N LEU A 327 -4.05 12.00 30.08
CA LEU A 327 -4.57 11.64 28.75
C LEU A 327 -3.64 10.78 27.87
N PRO A 328 -4.22 10.02 26.92
CA PRO A 328 -3.48 9.54 25.76
C PRO A 328 -2.85 10.75 25.03
N PHE A 329 -1.52 10.85 25.12
CA PHE A 329 -0.73 12.02 24.75
C PHE A 329 -0.98 12.54 23.32
N ARG A 330 -1.45 11.72 22.37
CA ARG A 330 -1.55 12.07 20.95
C ARG A 330 -2.80 12.86 20.55
N ILE A 331 -3.98 12.45 21.02
CA ILE A 331 -5.23 13.20 20.79
C ILE A 331 -5.15 14.55 21.52
N PHE A 332 -4.57 14.54 22.72
CA PHE A 332 -4.34 15.77 23.47
C PHE A 332 -3.26 16.66 22.83
N LEU A 333 -2.20 16.13 22.20
CA LEU A 333 -1.28 16.96 21.40
C LEU A 333 -1.99 17.60 20.20
N PHE A 334 -2.86 16.84 19.55
CA PHE A 334 -3.65 17.33 18.41
C PHE A 334 -4.59 18.48 18.80
N LEU A 335 -5.12 18.47 20.04
CA LEU A 335 -6.00 19.51 20.57
C LEU A 335 -5.32 20.61 21.38
N HIS A 336 -4.17 20.33 22.00
CA HIS A 336 -3.62 21.14 23.08
C HIS A 336 -2.20 21.66 22.84
N MET A 337 -1.63 21.52 21.65
CA MET A 337 -0.44 22.30 21.27
C MET A 337 -0.82 23.76 20.97
N LYS A 338 -1.30 24.47 21.99
CA LYS A 338 -1.47 25.92 21.98
C LYS A 338 -0.18 26.65 22.38
N ASP A 339 0.80 25.97 23.00
CA ASP A 339 1.91 26.66 23.71
C ASP A 339 3.33 26.10 23.52
N SER A 340 3.61 25.22 22.55
CA SER A 340 4.98 24.74 22.34
C SER A 340 5.32 24.54 20.86
N ASN A 341 6.04 25.53 20.30
CA ASN A 341 6.95 25.59 19.13
C ASN A 341 7.16 24.38 18.18
N HIS A 342 6.19 23.50 17.96
CA HIS A 342 6.18 22.50 16.90
C HIS A 342 5.11 22.89 15.86
N SER A 343 5.58 23.41 14.73
CA SER A 343 4.89 24.37 13.86
C SER A 343 3.74 23.84 13.00
N ASN A 344 3.50 22.53 12.91
CA ASN A 344 2.56 21.99 11.92
C ASN A 344 1.21 21.57 12.51
N THR A 345 1.15 20.94 13.69
CA THR A 345 -0.11 20.48 14.29
C THR A 345 -0.90 21.59 14.99
N SER A 346 -0.24 22.61 15.57
CA SER A 346 -0.92 23.80 16.11
C SER A 346 -1.62 24.63 15.05
N HIS A 347 -1.06 24.67 13.84
CA HIS A 347 -1.63 25.39 12.70
C HIS A 347 -2.94 24.72 12.23
N PHE A 348 -3.01 23.40 12.27
CA PHE A 348 -4.19 22.63 11.85
C PHE A 348 -5.47 22.99 12.60
N PHE A 349 -5.40 22.99 13.94
CA PHE A 349 -6.56 23.26 14.78
C PHE A 349 -6.98 24.73 14.71
N LEU A 350 -6.01 25.65 14.59
CA LEU A 350 -6.28 27.07 14.33
C LEU A 350 -6.93 27.28 12.96
N VAL A 351 -6.47 26.57 11.91
CA VAL A 351 -7.05 26.62 10.57
C VAL A 351 -8.48 26.07 10.58
N LEU A 352 -8.72 24.89 11.18
CA LEU A 352 -10.06 24.31 11.30
C LEU A 352 -11.02 25.13 12.17
N ILE A 353 -10.56 25.67 13.29
CA ILE A 353 -11.39 26.53 14.15
C ILE A 353 -11.68 27.86 13.43
N ALA A 354 -10.70 28.44 12.73
CA ALA A 354 -10.91 29.63 11.90
C ALA A 354 -11.86 29.37 10.72
N PHE A 355 -12.03 28.13 10.28
CA PHE A 355 -13.04 27.74 9.28
C PHE A 355 -14.47 27.63 9.85
N VAL A 356 -14.60 27.35 11.15
CA VAL A 356 -15.91 27.18 11.80
C VAL A 356 -16.45 28.51 12.32
N GLN A 357 -15.56 29.40 12.81
CA GLN A 357 -15.86 30.79 13.15
C GLN A 357 -16.13 31.62 11.89
#